data_AF-A0A7R8HBD1-F1
#
_entry.id   AF-A0A7R8HBD1-F1
#
_cell.length_a   1.000
_cell.length_b   1.000
_cell.length_c   1.000
_cell.angle_alpha   90.00
_cell.angle_beta   90.00
_cell.angle_gamma   90.00
#
_symmetry.space_group_name_H-M   'P 1'
#
loop_
_entity.id
_entity.type
_entity.pdbx_description
1 polymer ?
#
loop_
_entity_poly.entity_id
_entity_poly.type
_entity_poly.pdbx_seq_one_letter_code
_entity_poly.pdbx_strand_id
1 'polypeptide(L)'
;MLESNHTKNTLKMNYCMSKIKSWSNGGVKKIKSTNEIIFDTSKPYFYKWLSIVNLVVLYNIIFVIGRSVFWELENLIPIGWRILDHTSDIIYMIDIFVRMHEGYLEQGLLVRDSTKLRKRYLKSKYFILDILSIFPMDIYYIFLSDTCFETVPCPVIARLNRVLRLDRTVEFFEKTETRTNFPNAFRITKVVLSILVLIHWNACIFFAISFAIGFGVDGWVYQGSPNLATQYIYSFYWSTLTLTTIGETPQPAADIEYLFVTVDFLIGVLIFATIVVGKDLENRVIKWFDYLWSNKQSMDEESVLSMLPDKLKSRNCNSCSFGYTQKIFSPGDYVCRKGDVGKEMYIIKRGKLDVVADDGGNGLRYSWGWGCLWGKVLAIPIYFLFQRMIYGIHCQNIPEAKRNLLEKGKQILMKDNLIDEDRARQEEAEQESINQKLQRLELHIDGMSTRLARLLGEYSSFQLKIKQRLTRLEKDN
;
A
#
# COMPACT_ATOMS: atom_id res chain seq x y z
N MET A 1 -46.69 -30.89 -26.53
CA MET A 1 -45.23 -30.64 -26.45
C MET A 1 -44.80 -29.73 -25.28
N LEU A 2 -45.70 -29.02 -24.59
CA LEU A 2 -45.35 -28.12 -23.48
C LEU A 2 -45.24 -28.82 -22.10
N GLU A 3 -45.90 -29.96 -21.86
CA GLU A 3 -45.83 -30.69 -20.59
C GLU A 3 -44.51 -31.49 -20.36
N SER A 4 -43.80 -31.83 -21.45
CA SER A 4 -42.54 -32.59 -21.38
C SER A 4 -41.35 -31.74 -20.89
N ASN A 5 -41.40 -30.42 -21.08
CA ASN A 5 -40.29 -29.54 -20.68
C ASN A 5 -40.38 -29.12 -19.21
N HIS A 6 -41.60 -29.05 -18.65
CA HIS A 6 -41.82 -28.72 -17.25
C HIS A 6 -41.36 -29.84 -16.29
N THR A 7 -41.53 -31.10 -16.69
CA THR A 7 -41.08 -32.29 -15.97
C THR A 7 -39.56 -32.49 -16.05
N LYS A 8 -38.92 -32.16 -17.19
CA LYS A 8 -37.46 -32.19 -17.32
C LYS A 8 -36.75 -31.11 -16.49
N ASN A 9 -37.31 -29.91 -16.39
CA ASN A 9 -36.74 -28.82 -15.59
C ASN A 9 -36.87 -29.06 -14.08
N THR A 10 -37.97 -29.68 -13.63
CA THR A 10 -38.17 -30.06 -12.22
C THR A 10 -37.24 -31.20 -11.80
N LEU A 11 -36.99 -32.20 -12.65
CA LEU A 11 -36.00 -33.26 -12.39
C LEU A 11 -34.56 -32.70 -12.28
N LYS A 12 -34.20 -31.74 -13.13
CA LYS A 12 -32.87 -31.09 -13.10
C LYS A 12 -32.69 -30.24 -11.83
N MET A 13 -33.75 -29.53 -11.41
CA MET A 13 -33.77 -28.75 -10.17
C MET A 13 -33.63 -29.66 -8.94
N ASN A 14 -34.36 -30.79 -8.92
CA ASN A 14 -34.30 -31.76 -7.83
C ASN A 14 -32.94 -32.47 -7.72
N TYR A 15 -32.29 -32.76 -8.84
CA TYR A 15 -30.93 -33.30 -8.87
C TYR A 15 -29.90 -32.28 -8.36
N CYS A 16 -30.06 -31.00 -8.71
CA CYS A 16 -29.19 -29.92 -8.23
C CYS A 16 -29.39 -29.68 -6.72
N MET A 17 -30.63 -29.63 -6.25
CA MET A 17 -30.98 -29.52 -4.83
C MET A 17 -30.50 -30.73 -4.02
N SER A 18 -30.56 -31.94 -4.58
CA SER A 18 -29.99 -33.16 -3.99
C SER A 18 -28.47 -33.05 -3.80
N LYS A 19 -27.74 -32.56 -4.81
CA LYS A 19 -26.28 -32.31 -4.72
C LYS A 19 -25.94 -31.20 -3.72
N ILE A 20 -26.73 -30.13 -3.65
CA ILE A 20 -26.53 -29.06 -2.67
C ILE A 20 -26.78 -29.58 -1.25
N LYS A 21 -27.80 -30.44 -1.06
CA LYS A 21 -28.07 -31.09 0.23
C LYS A 21 -26.97 -32.09 0.60
N SER A 22 -26.38 -32.79 -0.38
CA SER A 22 -25.22 -33.66 -0.17
C SER A 22 -23.94 -32.86 0.17
N TRP A 23 -23.78 -31.66 -0.36
CA TRP A 23 -22.70 -30.72 0.00
C TRP A 23 -22.92 -30.09 1.39
N SER A 24 -24.18 -29.82 1.75
CA SER A 24 -24.55 -29.32 3.09
C SER A 24 -24.42 -30.38 4.18
N ASN A 25 -24.66 -31.66 3.86
CA ASN A 25 -24.53 -32.79 4.78
C ASN A 25 -23.12 -33.41 4.80
N GLY A 26 -22.26 -33.04 3.85
CA GLY A 26 -20.82 -33.26 3.94
C GLY A 26 -20.27 -32.36 5.02
N GLY A 27 -20.45 -32.77 6.28
CA GLY A 27 -19.97 -32.04 7.44
C GLY A 27 -18.56 -31.56 7.17
N VAL A 28 -18.38 -30.23 7.15
CA VAL A 28 -17.06 -29.61 7.22
C VAL A 28 -16.42 -30.25 8.43
N LYS A 29 -15.48 -31.18 8.20
CA LYS A 29 -14.60 -31.67 9.26
C LYS A 29 -13.99 -30.39 9.81
N LYS A 30 -14.43 -29.97 11.01
CA LYS A 30 -13.71 -28.98 11.80
C LYS A 30 -12.32 -29.57 11.93
N ILE A 31 -11.40 -29.12 11.08
CA ILE A 31 -9.98 -29.34 11.25
C ILE A 31 -9.75 -28.78 12.64
N LYS A 32 -9.47 -29.68 13.61
CA LYS A 32 -9.08 -29.28 14.95
C LYS A 32 -7.97 -28.26 14.74
N SER A 33 -8.22 -27.02 15.14
CA SER A 33 -7.20 -26.00 15.23
C SER A 33 -6.21 -26.51 16.27
N THR A 34 -5.21 -27.27 15.81
CA THR A 34 -3.95 -27.38 16.52
C THR A 34 -3.52 -25.95 16.81
N ASN A 35 -3.21 -25.64 18.07
CA ASN A 35 -2.65 -24.35 18.46
C ASN A 35 -1.26 -24.23 17.82
N GLU A 36 -1.23 -23.94 16.53
CA GLU A 36 0.00 -23.71 15.79
C GLU A 36 0.46 -22.30 16.13
N ILE A 37 1.65 -22.22 16.72
CA ILE A 37 2.31 -20.96 17.09
C ILE A 37 2.67 -20.25 15.78
N ILE A 38 1.93 -19.20 15.44
CA ILE A 38 2.10 -18.42 14.20
C ILE A 38 1.98 -16.94 14.55
N PHE A 39 2.93 -16.14 14.08
CA PHE A 39 2.88 -14.69 14.22
C PHE A 39 2.36 -14.07 12.92
N ASP A 40 1.17 -13.47 13.01
CA ASP A 40 0.55 -12.74 11.91
C ASP A 40 1.08 -11.31 11.86
N THR A 41 1.77 -10.99 10.77
CA THR A 41 2.44 -9.70 10.51
C THR A 41 1.48 -8.51 10.39
N SER A 42 0.18 -8.78 10.19
CA SER A 42 -0.87 -7.76 10.13
C SER A 42 -1.33 -7.28 11.51
N LYS A 43 -1.12 -8.10 12.55
CA LYS A 43 -1.64 -7.84 13.90
C LYS A 43 -0.84 -6.75 14.62
N PRO A 44 -1.48 -5.99 15.53
CA PRO A 44 -0.81 -4.93 16.28
C PRO A 44 0.25 -5.46 17.25
N TYR A 45 0.13 -6.68 17.76
CA TYR A 45 1.12 -7.29 18.66
C TYR A 45 2.47 -7.50 17.98
N PHE A 46 2.48 -7.94 16.72
CA PHE A 46 3.71 -8.09 15.95
C PHE A 46 4.42 -6.75 15.75
N TYR A 47 3.67 -5.68 15.44
CA TYR A 47 4.24 -4.33 15.36
C TYR A 47 4.88 -3.88 16.68
N LYS A 48 4.23 -4.13 17.83
CA LYS A 48 4.79 -3.81 19.15
C LYS A 48 6.07 -4.60 19.43
N TRP A 49 6.11 -5.89 19.07
CA TRP A 49 7.31 -6.71 19.17
C TRP A 49 8.45 -6.13 18.31
N LEU A 50 8.15 -5.79 17.06
CA LEU A 50 9.11 -5.19 16.14
C LEU A 50 9.65 -3.85 16.66
N SER A 51 8.83 -3.04 17.34
CA SER A 51 9.29 -1.82 18.01
C SER A 51 10.31 -2.11 19.12
N ILE A 52 10.11 -3.16 19.92
CA ILE A 52 11.05 -3.58 20.97
C ILE A 52 12.36 -4.02 20.34
N VAL A 53 12.31 -4.87 19.32
CA VAL A 53 13.51 -5.34 18.59
C VAL A 53 14.26 -4.15 17.98
N ASN A 54 13.56 -3.19 17.39
CA ASN A 54 14.19 -2.00 16.81
C ASN A 54 14.89 -1.13 17.87
N LEU A 55 14.32 -0.99 19.07
CA LEU A 55 14.97 -0.27 20.16
C LEU A 55 16.29 -0.93 20.56
N VAL A 56 16.32 -2.27 20.59
CA VAL A 56 17.52 -3.05 20.88
C VAL A 56 18.56 -2.93 19.77
N VAL A 57 18.14 -2.96 18.50
CA VAL A 57 19.05 -2.73 17.35
C VAL A 57 19.65 -1.33 17.41
N LEU A 58 18.85 -0.30 17.70
CA LEU A 58 19.35 1.07 17.86
C LEU A 58 20.36 1.18 19.02
N TYR A 59 20.09 0.54 20.15
CA TYR A 59 21.03 0.44 21.26
C TYR A 59 22.37 -0.18 20.82
N ASN A 60 22.33 -1.32 20.13
CA ASN A 60 23.55 -2.00 19.69
C ASN A 60 24.34 -1.18 18.67
N ILE A 61 23.67 -0.53 17.71
CA ILE A 61 24.31 0.31 16.68
C ILE A 61 25.08 1.49 17.29
N ILE A 62 24.55 2.09 18.36
CA ILE A 62 25.16 3.28 18.99
C ILE A 62 26.18 2.86 20.04
N PHE A 63 25.77 2.05 21.03
CA PHE A 63 26.59 1.83 22.21
C PHE A 63 27.68 0.77 22.03
N VAL A 64 27.55 -0.18 21.10
CA VAL A 64 28.62 -1.19 20.90
C VAL A 64 29.87 -0.54 20.33
N ILE A 65 29.73 0.25 19.26
CA ILE A 65 30.90 0.94 18.68
C ILE A 65 31.42 2.04 19.61
N GLY A 66 30.55 2.83 20.23
CA GLY A 66 30.95 3.86 21.19
C GLY A 66 31.77 3.29 22.35
N ARG A 67 31.33 2.17 22.96
CA ARG A 67 32.07 1.52 24.06
C ARG A 67 33.36 0.84 23.61
N SER A 68 33.45 0.43 22.34
CA SER A 68 34.66 -0.21 21.81
C SER A 68 35.84 0.77 21.70
N VAL A 69 35.53 2.05 21.53
CA VAL A 69 36.50 3.12 21.30
C VAL A 69 36.67 3.98 22.56
N PHE A 70 35.57 4.42 23.17
CA PHE A 70 35.58 5.23 24.39
C PHE A 70 35.47 4.33 25.63
N TRP A 71 36.55 3.65 26.00
CA TRP A 71 36.53 2.66 27.09
C TRP A 71 36.15 3.24 28.46
N GLU A 72 36.39 4.53 28.71
CA GLU A 72 35.93 5.20 29.93
C GLU A 72 34.42 5.09 30.11
N LEU A 73 33.65 4.98 29.01
CA LEU A 73 32.21 4.77 29.04
C LEU A 73 31.83 3.41 29.63
N GLU A 74 32.58 2.35 29.32
CA GLU A 74 32.37 1.01 29.88
C GLU A 74 32.72 1.00 31.38
N ASN A 75 33.79 1.70 31.77
CA ASN A 75 34.26 1.76 33.15
C ASN A 75 33.33 2.50 34.10
N LEU A 76 32.42 3.36 33.61
CA LEU A 76 31.45 4.07 34.44
C LEU A 76 30.43 3.14 35.09
N ILE A 77 29.89 2.16 34.35
CA ILE A 77 28.81 1.27 34.82
C ILE A 77 28.96 -0.16 34.23
N PRO A 78 30.06 -0.88 34.54
CA PRO A 78 30.40 -2.15 33.86
C PRO A 78 29.34 -3.24 34.06
N ILE A 79 28.74 -3.32 35.25
CA ILE A 79 27.68 -4.29 35.55
C ILE A 79 26.39 -3.96 34.78
N GLY A 80 26.04 -2.67 34.68
CA GLY A 80 24.86 -2.20 33.97
C GLY A 80 24.95 -2.51 32.48
N TRP A 81 26.11 -2.25 31.87
CA TRP A 81 26.37 -2.58 30.46
C TRP A 81 26.23 -4.07 30.18
N ARG A 82 26.79 -4.92 31.04
CA ARG A 82 26.67 -6.38 30.92
C ARG A 82 25.22 -6.87 30.98
N ILE A 83 24.40 -6.31 31.86
CA ILE A 83 22.96 -6.64 31.95
C ILE A 83 22.24 -6.23 30.66
N LEU A 84 22.52 -5.03 30.14
CA LEU A 84 21.91 -4.56 28.89
C LEU A 84 22.32 -5.42 27.69
N ASP A 85 23.60 -5.80 27.60
CA ASP A 85 24.12 -6.69 26.55
C ASP A 85 23.46 -8.08 26.58
N HIS A 86 23.33 -8.69 27.76
CA HIS A 86 22.66 -9.99 27.85
C HIS A 86 21.16 -9.89 27.55
N THR A 87 20.53 -8.77 27.93
CA THR A 87 19.12 -8.53 27.62
C THR A 87 18.91 -8.38 26.12
N SER A 88 19.82 -7.68 25.41
CA SER A 88 19.75 -7.54 23.95
C SER A 88 19.91 -8.87 23.22
N ASP A 89 20.88 -9.70 23.64
CA ASP A 89 21.09 -11.05 23.10
C ASP A 89 19.86 -11.95 23.32
N ILE A 90 19.22 -11.90 24.50
CA ILE A 90 17.98 -12.64 24.77
C ILE A 90 16.86 -12.20 23.82
N ILE A 91 16.69 -10.89 23.60
CA ILE A 91 15.67 -10.37 22.69
C ILE A 91 15.93 -10.83 21.25
N TYR A 92 17.18 -10.87 20.80
CA TYR A 92 17.54 -11.40 19.49
C TYR A 92 17.26 -12.89 19.35
N MET A 93 17.51 -13.69 20.40
CA MET A 93 17.15 -15.12 20.40
C MET A 93 15.64 -15.31 20.28
N ILE A 94 14.84 -14.54 21.02
CA ILE A 94 13.39 -14.57 20.91
C ILE A 94 12.95 -14.12 19.50
N ASP A 95 13.61 -13.11 18.91
CA ASP A 95 13.26 -12.67 17.55
C ASP A 95 13.54 -13.74 16.49
N ILE A 96 14.61 -14.54 16.60
CA ILE A 96 14.81 -15.71 15.73
C ILE A 96 13.63 -16.67 15.86
N PHE A 97 13.17 -16.92 17.08
CA PHE A 97 12.01 -17.78 17.30
C PHE A 97 10.73 -17.21 16.65
N VAL A 98 10.52 -15.89 16.73
CA VAL A 98 9.42 -15.21 16.06
C VAL A 98 9.55 -15.32 14.53
N ARG A 99 10.76 -15.14 13.96
CA ARG A 99 11.03 -15.30 12.52
C ARG A 99 10.74 -16.69 12.00
N MET A 100 11.10 -17.71 12.76
CA MET A 100 10.80 -19.10 12.41
C MET A 100 9.30 -19.38 12.26
N HIS A 101 8.45 -18.56 12.90
CA HIS A 101 6.99 -18.69 12.91
C HIS A 101 6.29 -17.48 12.28
N GLU A 102 7.02 -16.66 11.52
CA GLU A 102 6.48 -15.47 10.89
C GLU A 102 5.67 -15.86 9.64
N GLY A 103 4.37 -15.49 9.63
CA GLY A 103 3.47 -15.84 8.55
C GLY A 103 3.71 -14.98 7.30
N TYR A 104 3.75 -15.63 6.13
CA TYR A 104 3.83 -14.95 4.84
C TYR A 104 2.57 -15.16 4.00
N LEU A 105 2.32 -14.26 3.05
CA LEU A 105 1.18 -14.35 2.12
C LEU A 105 1.57 -15.15 0.87
N GLU A 106 0.80 -16.18 0.56
CA GLU A 106 0.89 -16.96 -0.68
C GLU A 106 -0.47 -16.88 -1.38
N GLN A 107 -0.50 -16.33 -2.59
CA GLN A 107 -1.75 -16.12 -3.36
C GLN A 107 -2.81 -15.29 -2.59
N GLY A 108 -2.37 -14.36 -1.75
CA GLY A 108 -3.25 -13.50 -0.95
C GLY A 108 -3.80 -14.15 0.33
N LEU A 109 -3.43 -15.40 0.62
CA LEU A 109 -3.79 -16.10 1.85
C LEU A 109 -2.58 -16.22 2.77
N LEU A 110 -2.80 -16.03 4.08
CA LEU A 110 -1.77 -16.23 5.09
C LEU A 110 -1.49 -17.73 5.24
N VAL A 111 -0.27 -18.14 4.93
CA VAL A 111 0.20 -19.51 5.14
C VAL A 111 0.39 -19.74 6.64
N ARG A 112 -0.25 -20.78 7.17
CA ARG A 112 -0.25 -21.11 8.60
C ARG A 112 0.66 -22.29 8.96
N ASP A 113 1.03 -23.13 7.99
CA ASP A 113 1.83 -24.32 8.25
C ASP A 113 3.25 -23.98 8.74
N SER A 114 3.50 -24.25 10.02
CA SER A 114 4.78 -23.98 10.70
C SER A 114 5.99 -24.65 10.04
N THR A 115 5.82 -25.82 9.42
CA THR A 115 6.93 -26.51 8.74
C THR A 115 7.35 -25.78 7.48
N LYS A 116 6.37 -25.24 6.75
CA LYS A 116 6.58 -24.44 5.55
C LYS A 116 7.23 -23.09 5.88
N LEU A 117 6.81 -22.46 6.98
CA LEU A 117 7.41 -21.21 7.49
C LEU A 117 8.90 -21.40 7.83
N ARG A 118 9.22 -22.42 8.64
CA ARG A 118 10.60 -22.72 9.05
C ARG A 118 11.50 -23.05 7.86
N LYS A 119 11.04 -23.91 6.94
CA LYS A 119 11.83 -24.29 5.76
C LYS A 119 12.13 -23.09 4.85
N ARG A 120 11.19 -22.16 4.73
CA ARG A 120 11.40 -20.90 4.00
C ARG A 120 12.43 -20.03 4.70
N TYR A 121 12.30 -19.86 6.02
CA TYR A 121 13.24 -19.05 6.80
C TYR A 121 14.67 -19.60 6.75
N LEU A 122 14.86 -20.91 6.95
CA LEU A 122 16.17 -21.57 6.89
C LEU A 122 16.86 -21.46 5.53
N LYS A 123 16.09 -21.33 4.43
CA LYS A 123 16.62 -21.12 3.08
C LYS A 123 16.96 -19.64 2.80
N SER A 124 16.43 -18.72 3.60
CA SER A 124 16.62 -17.30 3.40
C SER A 124 18.01 -16.83 3.85
N LYS A 125 18.54 -15.78 3.21
CA LYS A 125 19.80 -15.13 3.62
C LYS A 125 19.72 -14.55 5.03
N TYR A 126 18.53 -14.16 5.47
CA TYR A 126 18.29 -13.60 6.80
C TYR A 126 18.63 -14.59 7.92
N PHE A 127 18.48 -15.89 7.70
CA PHE A 127 18.87 -16.90 8.69
C PHE A 127 20.37 -16.86 8.99
N ILE A 128 21.20 -16.69 7.95
CA ILE A 128 22.65 -16.61 8.11
C ILE A 128 23.02 -15.33 8.87
N LEU A 129 22.41 -14.19 8.50
CA LEU A 129 22.63 -12.91 9.20
C LEU A 129 22.20 -12.99 10.68
N ASP A 130 21.07 -13.64 10.97
CA ASP A 130 20.56 -13.82 12.32
C ASP A 130 21.50 -14.69 13.18
N ILE A 131 22.04 -15.78 12.64
CA ILE A 131 23.02 -16.62 13.34
C ILE A 131 24.32 -15.86 13.59
N LEU A 132 24.85 -15.17 12.58
CA LEU A 132 26.07 -14.39 12.72
C LEU A 132 25.92 -13.29 13.78
N SER A 133 24.72 -12.69 13.90
CA SER A 133 24.42 -11.66 14.89
C SER A 133 24.41 -12.13 16.34
N ILE A 134 24.14 -13.41 16.59
CA ILE A 134 24.07 -14.01 17.95
C ILE A 134 25.33 -14.83 18.28
N PHE A 135 26.19 -15.10 17.29
CA PHE A 135 27.36 -15.94 17.48
C PHE A 135 28.20 -15.42 18.67
N PRO A 136 28.43 -16.25 19.71
CA PRO A 136 28.99 -15.81 20.97
C PRO A 136 30.52 -15.67 20.88
N MET A 137 31.00 -14.74 20.05
CA MET A 137 32.42 -14.43 19.95
C MET A 137 33.00 -13.94 21.29
N ASP A 138 32.18 -13.30 22.12
CA ASP A 138 32.59 -12.76 23.42
C ASP A 138 33.17 -13.86 24.33
N ILE A 139 32.62 -15.08 24.26
CA ILE A 139 33.07 -16.23 25.06
C ILE A 139 34.46 -16.66 24.60
N TYR A 140 34.71 -16.69 23.28
CA TYR A 140 36.00 -17.05 22.71
C TYR A 140 37.13 -16.10 23.17
N TYR A 141 36.85 -14.80 23.23
CA TYR A 141 37.84 -13.80 23.66
C TYR A 141 38.06 -13.77 25.18
N ILE A 142 37.09 -14.18 25.99
CA ILE A 142 37.28 -14.37 27.45
C ILE A 142 38.27 -15.49 27.74
N PHE A 143 38.29 -16.56 26.92
CA PHE A 143 39.25 -17.66 27.08
C PHE A 143 40.67 -17.31 26.59
N LEU A 144 40.84 -16.26 25.78
CA LEU A 144 42.13 -15.79 25.27
C LEU A 144 42.74 -14.66 26.13
N SER A 145 42.44 -14.68 27.43
CA SER A 145 42.51 -13.57 28.40
C SER A 145 43.85 -12.83 28.55
N ASP A 146 44.98 -13.42 28.18
CA ASP A 146 46.29 -12.93 28.65
C ASP A 146 46.96 -11.87 27.75
N THR A 147 46.42 -11.58 26.56
CA THR A 147 47.06 -10.63 25.60
C THR A 147 46.20 -9.42 25.21
N CYS A 148 44.90 -9.44 25.52
CA CYS A 148 43.95 -8.42 25.08
C CYS A 148 43.73 -7.28 26.08
N PHE A 149 44.29 -7.33 27.29
CA PHE A 149 44.00 -6.32 28.32
C PHE A 149 44.85 -5.04 28.23
N GLU A 150 46.00 -5.07 27.54
CA GLU A 150 46.95 -3.95 27.58
C GLU A 150 46.83 -2.94 26.42
N THR A 151 46.26 -3.30 25.28
CA THR A 151 46.31 -2.44 24.07
C THR A 151 44.98 -2.25 23.34
N VAL A 152 44.05 -3.21 23.37
CA VAL A 152 42.76 -3.11 22.66
C VAL A 152 41.67 -3.87 23.42
N PRO A 153 40.50 -3.28 23.75
CA PRO A 153 39.40 -3.99 24.41
C PRO A 153 38.70 -4.97 23.45
N CYS A 154 39.33 -6.11 23.20
CA CYS A 154 38.85 -7.21 22.36
C CYS A 154 37.41 -7.69 22.68
N PRO A 155 36.94 -7.72 23.95
CA PRO A 155 35.59 -8.16 24.26
C PRO A 155 34.48 -7.28 23.65
N VAL A 156 34.74 -5.99 23.44
CA VAL A 156 33.75 -5.06 22.87
C VAL A 156 33.79 -5.09 21.34
N ILE A 157 34.98 -5.26 20.75
CA ILE A 157 35.13 -5.44 19.29
C ILE A 157 34.48 -6.75 18.83
N ALA A 158 34.58 -7.81 19.64
CA ALA A 158 33.91 -9.09 19.40
C ALA A 158 32.38 -8.98 19.31
N ARG A 159 31.79 -7.89 19.83
CA ARG A 159 30.34 -7.61 19.80
C ARG A 159 29.86 -6.87 18.57
N LEU A 160 30.74 -6.45 17.65
CA LEU A 160 30.33 -5.76 16.43
C LEU A 160 29.41 -6.60 15.52
N ASN A 161 29.44 -7.94 15.66
CA ASN A 161 28.52 -8.83 14.95
C ASN A 161 27.03 -8.55 15.25
N ARG A 162 26.70 -7.94 16.40
CA ARG A 162 25.31 -7.61 16.78
C ARG A 162 24.71 -6.49 15.91
N VAL A 163 25.53 -5.75 15.15
CA VAL A 163 25.07 -4.71 14.22
C VAL A 163 24.41 -5.28 12.96
N LEU A 164 24.56 -6.57 12.67
CA LEU A 164 24.09 -7.20 11.43
C LEU A 164 22.55 -7.29 11.29
N ARG A 165 21.79 -6.83 12.27
CA ARG A 165 20.30 -6.87 12.37
C ARG A 165 19.58 -5.65 11.77
N LEU A 166 20.21 -4.91 10.86
CA LEU A 166 19.63 -3.71 10.23
C LEU A 166 18.35 -3.98 9.44
N ASP A 167 18.16 -5.21 8.98
CA ASP A 167 16.98 -5.65 8.23
C ASP A 167 15.68 -5.47 9.03
N ARG A 168 15.70 -5.74 10.34
CA ARG A 168 14.53 -5.52 11.21
C ARG A 168 14.18 -4.05 11.40
N THR A 169 15.18 -3.17 11.43
CA THR A 169 14.97 -1.72 11.49
C THR A 169 14.31 -1.20 10.22
N VAL A 170 14.72 -1.71 9.05
CA VAL A 170 14.06 -1.36 7.77
C VAL A 170 12.58 -1.77 7.79
N GLU A 171 12.30 -3.02 8.17
CA GLU A 171 10.91 -3.51 8.28
C GLU A 171 10.07 -2.67 9.26
N PHE A 172 10.66 -2.27 10.39
CA PHE A 172 10.00 -1.42 11.38
C PHE A 172 9.67 -0.04 10.80
N PHE A 173 10.62 0.60 10.12
CA PHE A 173 10.40 1.92 9.53
C PHE A 173 9.35 1.90 8.43
N GLU A 174 9.32 0.89 7.57
CA GLU A 174 8.29 0.73 6.54
C GLU A 174 6.88 0.60 7.16
N LYS A 175 6.73 -0.23 8.19
CA LYS A 175 5.44 -0.39 8.90
C LYS A 175 5.04 0.86 9.68
N THR A 176 6.00 1.60 10.22
CA THR A 176 5.71 2.84 10.96
C THR A 176 5.31 3.96 10.01
N GLU A 177 5.96 4.06 8.84
CA GLU A 177 5.66 5.05 7.82
C GLU A 177 4.22 4.94 7.30
N THR A 178 3.73 3.71 7.10
CA THR A 178 2.36 3.47 6.63
C THR A 178 1.29 3.67 7.71
N ARG A 179 1.67 3.70 8.99
CA ARG A 179 0.74 3.86 10.12
C ARG A 179 0.69 5.26 10.70
N THR A 180 1.69 6.09 10.43
CA THR A 180 1.73 7.47 10.92
C THR A 180 0.73 8.35 10.15
N ASN A 181 0.10 9.29 10.86
CA ASN A 181 -0.73 10.32 10.23
C ASN A 181 0.11 11.38 9.50
N PHE A 182 1.43 11.42 9.75
CA PHE A 182 2.37 12.38 9.16
C PHE A 182 3.56 11.65 8.50
N PRO A 183 3.37 11.01 7.33
CA PRO A 183 4.40 10.22 6.67
C PRO A 183 5.63 11.06 6.28
N ASN A 184 5.45 12.30 5.81
CA ASN A 184 6.56 13.16 5.40
C ASN A 184 7.46 13.58 6.57
N ALA A 185 6.86 13.89 7.73
CA ALA A 185 7.62 14.18 8.94
C ALA A 185 8.44 12.96 9.38
N PHE A 186 7.84 11.76 9.34
CA PHE A 186 8.53 10.53 9.67
C PHE A 186 9.65 10.19 8.67
N ARG A 187 9.46 10.46 7.37
CA ARG A 187 10.51 10.34 6.34
C ARG A 187 11.71 11.23 6.63
N ILE A 188 11.48 12.46 7.09
CA ILE A 188 12.57 13.36 7.48
C ILE A 188 13.25 12.84 8.75
N THR A 189 12.48 12.45 9.77
CA THR A 189 13.02 11.94 11.04
C THR A 189 13.90 10.70 10.85
N LYS A 190 13.48 9.72 10.03
CA LYS A 190 14.31 8.52 9.79
C LYS A 190 15.63 8.87 9.10
N VAL A 191 15.61 9.80 8.12
CA VAL A 191 16.83 10.24 7.42
C VAL A 191 17.77 10.98 8.38
N VAL A 192 17.25 11.91 9.19
CA VAL A 192 18.05 12.64 10.19
C VAL A 192 18.68 11.68 11.19
N LEU A 193 17.91 10.71 11.71
CA LEU A 193 18.43 9.69 12.62
C LEU A 193 19.54 8.85 11.98
N SER A 194 19.38 8.44 10.72
CA SER A 194 20.42 7.71 9.98
C SER A 194 21.70 8.53 9.83
N ILE A 195 21.62 9.84 9.54
CA ILE A 195 22.79 10.72 9.43
C ILE A 195 23.50 10.85 10.78
N LEU A 196 22.76 11.03 11.89
CA LEU A 196 23.37 11.11 13.23
C LEU A 196 24.13 9.83 13.60
N VAL A 197 23.60 8.66 13.23
CA VAL A 197 24.30 7.37 13.42
C VAL A 197 25.57 7.31 12.57
N LEU A 198 25.54 7.75 11.31
CA LEU A 198 26.74 7.78 10.46
C LEU A 198 27.83 8.72 11.01
N ILE A 199 27.44 9.91 11.46
CA ILE A 199 28.36 10.87 12.10
C ILE A 199 28.97 10.26 13.36
N HIS A 200 28.15 9.57 14.18
CA HIS A 200 28.62 8.88 15.37
C HIS A 200 29.64 7.78 15.04
N TRP A 201 29.36 6.94 14.04
CA TRP A 201 30.27 5.88 13.60
C TRP A 201 31.58 6.45 13.10
N ASN A 202 31.53 7.49 12.27
CA ASN A 202 32.73 8.15 11.79
C ASN A 202 33.53 8.82 12.93
N ALA A 203 32.85 9.45 13.90
CA ALA A 203 33.52 9.99 15.08
C ALA A 203 34.27 8.91 15.89
N CYS A 204 33.69 7.72 16.02
CA CYS A 204 34.36 6.59 16.68
C CYS A 204 35.57 6.10 15.88
N ILE A 205 35.46 6.02 14.55
CA ILE A 205 36.57 5.61 13.67
C ILE A 205 37.71 6.63 13.73
N PHE A 206 37.39 7.92 13.65
CA PHE A 206 38.36 9.02 13.79
C PHE A 206 39.15 8.92 15.10
N PHE A 207 38.46 8.73 16.23
CA PHE A 207 39.11 8.59 17.53
C PHE A 207 39.95 7.30 17.61
N ALA A 208 39.48 6.19 17.04
CA ALA A 208 40.24 4.94 17.00
C ALA A 208 41.53 5.05 16.16
N ILE A 209 41.49 5.76 15.03
CA ILE A 209 42.67 6.05 14.20
C ILE A 209 43.63 6.97 14.96
N SER A 210 43.11 8.02 15.61
CA SER A 210 43.91 8.93 16.45
C SER A 210 44.61 8.17 17.59
N PHE A 211 43.95 7.19 18.19
CA PHE A 211 44.56 6.32 19.20
C PHE A 211 45.65 5.42 18.63
N ALA A 212 45.43 4.85 17.43
CA ALA A 212 46.39 3.96 16.78
C ALA A 212 47.68 4.68 16.32
N ILE A 213 47.57 5.94 15.90
CA ILE A 213 48.73 6.79 15.53
C ILE A 213 49.42 7.31 16.80
N GLY A 214 48.63 7.66 17.82
CA GLY A 214 49.07 8.28 19.05
C GLY A 214 48.49 9.69 19.19
N PHE A 215 47.98 10.00 20.37
CA PHE A 215 47.37 11.32 20.62
C PHE A 215 48.42 12.43 20.61
N GLY A 216 48.07 13.57 19.98
CA GLY A 216 48.89 14.79 19.94
C GLY A 216 50.19 14.69 19.13
N VAL A 217 50.36 13.67 18.29
CA VAL A 217 51.55 13.49 17.42
C VAL A 217 51.63 14.57 16.33
N ASP A 218 50.50 14.91 15.73
CA ASP A 218 50.34 15.96 14.72
C ASP A 218 49.08 16.79 15.03
N GLY A 219 48.76 17.80 14.21
CA GLY A 219 47.59 18.68 14.41
C GLY A 219 46.24 18.10 13.96
N TRP A 220 46.22 16.96 13.27
CA TRP A 220 45.01 16.29 12.79
C TRP A 220 44.45 15.32 13.82
N VAL A 221 45.32 14.55 14.48
CA VAL A 221 44.94 13.64 15.56
C VAL A 221 44.41 14.39 16.78
N TYR A 222 43.63 13.67 17.58
CA TYR A 222 43.11 14.19 18.84
C TYR A 222 44.21 14.71 19.78
N GLN A 223 44.09 15.95 20.25
CA GLN A 223 45.09 16.67 21.08
C GLN A 223 45.02 16.39 22.59
N GLY A 224 44.08 15.56 23.06
CA GLY A 224 44.18 15.00 24.42
C GLY A 224 43.58 15.81 25.57
N SER A 225 42.25 16.01 25.60
CA SER A 225 41.56 16.26 26.87
C SER A 225 41.25 14.93 27.58
N PRO A 226 41.49 14.79 28.90
CA PRO A 226 41.20 13.57 29.62
C PRO A 226 39.70 13.33 29.84
N ASN A 227 38.85 14.35 29.65
CA ASN A 227 37.42 14.20 29.88
C ASN A 227 36.74 13.45 28.73
N LEU A 228 36.10 12.30 29.03
CA LEU A 228 35.26 11.53 28.08
C LEU A 228 34.31 12.41 27.25
N ALA A 229 33.61 13.34 27.89
CA ALA A 229 32.67 14.22 27.21
C ALA A 229 33.37 15.10 26.15
N THR A 230 34.55 15.62 26.48
CA THR A 230 35.35 16.44 25.55
C THR A 230 35.90 15.60 24.39
N GLN A 231 36.34 14.37 24.67
CA GLN A 231 36.80 13.42 23.63
C GLN A 231 35.68 13.13 22.62
N TYR A 232 34.49 12.79 23.12
CA TYR A 232 33.35 12.46 22.28
C TYR A 232 32.84 13.69 21.51
N ILE A 233 32.63 14.83 22.18
CA ILE A 233 32.09 16.04 21.56
C ILE A 233 33.02 16.55 20.46
N TYR A 234 34.33 16.55 20.69
CA TYR A 234 35.30 16.96 19.69
C TYR A 234 35.28 16.02 18.48
N SER A 235 35.32 14.71 18.71
CA SER A 235 35.31 13.70 17.62
C SER A 235 34.02 13.78 16.81
N PHE A 236 32.88 14.00 17.48
CA PHE A 236 31.58 14.18 16.84
C PHE A 236 31.51 15.47 16.03
N TYR A 237 32.06 16.57 16.55
CA TYR A 237 32.16 17.85 15.85
C TYR A 237 33.04 17.72 14.59
N TRP A 238 34.22 17.12 14.71
CA TRP A 238 35.13 16.87 13.58
C TRP A 238 34.44 16.03 12.49
N SER A 239 33.82 14.91 12.87
CA SER A 239 33.07 14.03 11.96
C SER A 239 31.88 14.74 11.28
N THR A 240 31.22 15.63 12.01
CA THR A 240 30.13 16.44 11.44
C THR A 240 30.68 17.33 10.34
N LEU A 241 31.77 18.06 10.56
CA LEU A 241 32.34 18.97 9.56
C LEU A 241 32.83 18.25 8.30
N THR A 242 33.41 17.05 8.44
CA THR A 242 33.90 16.26 7.31
C THR A 242 32.77 15.66 6.50
N LEU A 243 31.81 14.97 7.14
CA LEU A 243 30.68 14.34 6.43
C LEU A 243 29.70 15.37 5.86
N THR A 244 29.60 16.56 6.47
CA THR A 244 28.79 17.67 5.95
C THR A 244 29.50 18.52 4.90
N THR A 245 30.75 18.20 4.57
CA THR A 245 31.55 18.90 3.55
C THR A 245 31.78 20.39 3.83
N ILE A 246 31.62 20.84 5.09
CA ILE A 246 31.91 22.23 5.49
C ILE A 246 33.43 22.47 5.51
N GLY A 247 34.21 21.48 5.94
CA GLY A 247 35.64 21.36 5.60
C GLY A 247 36.65 22.20 6.42
N GLU A 248 36.26 22.87 7.51
CA GLU A 248 37.19 23.61 8.39
C GLU A 248 37.91 22.69 9.40
N THR A 249 38.57 21.64 8.92
CA THR A 249 39.31 20.69 9.77
C THR A 249 40.82 20.80 9.55
N PRO A 250 41.65 20.47 10.55
CA PRO A 250 43.11 20.46 10.40
C PRO A 250 43.55 19.59 9.23
N GLN A 251 44.66 19.95 8.59
CA GLN A 251 45.19 19.19 7.46
C GLN A 251 45.86 17.89 7.94
N PRO A 252 45.62 16.75 7.26
CA PRO A 252 46.28 15.49 7.58
C PRO A 252 47.80 15.57 7.30
N ALA A 253 48.58 14.88 8.13
CA ALA A 253 50.03 14.80 8.05
C ALA A 253 50.52 13.45 7.52
N ALA A 254 49.80 12.35 7.78
CA ALA A 254 50.19 11.00 7.37
C ALA A 254 49.36 10.43 6.21
N ASP A 255 49.95 9.54 5.41
CA ASP A 255 49.29 8.92 4.24
C ASP A 255 47.97 8.22 4.60
N ILE A 256 47.90 7.58 5.79
CA ILE A 256 46.70 6.92 6.28
C ILE A 256 45.57 7.92 6.59
N GLU A 257 45.92 9.12 7.07
CA GLU A 257 44.96 10.19 7.37
C GLU A 257 44.44 10.80 6.07
N TYR A 258 45.31 11.02 5.08
CA TYR A 258 44.91 11.46 3.73
C TYR A 258 43.93 10.47 3.10
N LEU A 259 44.21 9.17 3.18
CA LEU A 259 43.31 8.14 2.67
C LEU A 259 41.96 8.18 3.38
N PHE A 260 41.96 8.25 4.71
CA PHE A 260 40.74 8.29 5.51
C PHE A 260 39.89 9.52 5.21
N VAL A 261 40.46 10.73 5.24
CA VAL A 261 39.76 11.98 4.92
C VAL A 261 39.21 11.97 3.48
N THR A 262 39.95 11.42 2.53
CA THR A 262 39.50 11.32 1.13
C THR A 262 38.28 10.40 1.00
N VAL A 263 38.32 9.24 1.65
CA VAL A 263 37.19 8.29 1.66
C VAL A 263 35.97 8.90 2.34
N ASP A 264 36.16 9.53 3.49
CA ASP A 264 35.09 10.22 4.22
C ASP A 264 34.44 11.33 3.42
N PHE A 265 35.24 12.15 2.73
CA PHE A 265 34.73 13.23 1.89
C PHE A 265 33.89 12.68 0.72
N LEU A 266 34.34 11.60 0.06
CA LEU A 266 33.58 10.94 -0.99
C LEU A 266 32.26 10.36 -0.46
N ILE A 267 32.28 9.72 0.71
CA ILE A 267 31.06 9.21 1.37
C ILE A 267 30.11 10.38 1.70
N GLY A 268 30.63 11.47 2.27
CA GLY A 268 29.86 12.68 2.60
C GLY A 268 29.16 13.26 1.38
N VAL A 269 29.89 13.50 0.28
CA VAL A 269 29.32 14.02 -0.97
C VAL A 269 28.21 13.10 -1.52
N LEU A 270 28.40 11.77 -1.48
CA LEU A 270 27.38 10.82 -1.93
C LEU A 270 26.13 10.82 -1.04
N ILE A 271 26.29 10.93 0.29
CA ILE A 271 25.18 11.04 1.24
C ILE A 271 24.39 12.32 0.95
N PHE A 272 25.05 13.48 0.82
CA PHE A 272 24.38 14.74 0.53
C PHE A 272 23.66 14.71 -0.83
N ALA A 273 24.31 14.19 -1.87
CA ALA A 273 23.70 14.05 -3.18
C ALA A 273 22.43 13.19 -3.15
N THR A 274 22.47 12.02 -2.48
CA THR A 274 21.30 11.13 -2.39
C THR A 274 20.13 11.75 -1.61
N ILE A 275 20.41 12.50 -0.54
CA ILE A 275 19.37 13.17 0.26
C ILE A 275 18.71 14.31 -0.52
N VAL A 276 19.50 15.16 -1.17
CA VAL A 276 19.00 16.33 -1.90
C VAL A 276 18.21 15.90 -3.13
N VAL A 277 18.78 15.00 -3.94
CA VAL A 277 18.12 14.51 -5.17
C VAL A 277 16.81 13.78 -4.85
N GLY A 278 16.77 12.99 -3.77
CA GLY A 278 15.57 12.30 -3.33
C GLY A 278 14.42 13.26 -2.97
N LYS A 279 14.71 14.31 -2.21
CA LYS A 279 13.71 15.30 -1.77
C LYS A 279 13.24 16.22 -2.89
N ASP A 280 14.13 16.63 -3.79
CA ASP A 280 13.75 17.51 -4.90
C ASP A 280 12.84 16.80 -5.91
N LEU A 281 13.09 15.51 -6.17
CA LEU A 281 12.20 14.70 -6.99
C LEU A 281 10.84 14.51 -6.30
N GLU A 282 10.83 14.16 -5.02
CA GLU A 282 9.60 14.00 -4.23
C GLU A 282 8.76 15.30 -4.19
N ASN A 283 9.39 16.45 -3.91
CA ASN A 283 8.72 17.75 -3.87
C ASN A 283 8.16 18.16 -5.24
N ARG A 284 8.86 17.86 -6.34
CA ARG A 284 8.35 18.12 -7.69
C ARG A 284 7.14 17.24 -8.01
N VAL A 285 7.19 15.96 -7.63
CA VAL A 285 6.05 15.04 -7.81
C VAL A 285 4.84 15.51 -7.00
N ILE A 286 5.04 15.87 -5.73
CA ILE A 286 3.96 16.39 -4.86
C ILE A 286 3.39 17.69 -5.43
N LYS A 287 4.24 18.66 -5.78
CA LYS A 287 3.79 19.95 -6.32
C LYS A 287 3.06 19.81 -7.65
N TRP A 288 3.49 18.87 -8.50
CA TRP A 288 2.78 18.53 -9.73
C TRP A 288 1.43 17.88 -9.44
N PHE A 289 1.36 16.98 -8.44
CA PHE A 289 0.11 16.38 -7.99
C PHE A 289 -0.86 17.42 -7.41
N ASP A 290 -0.37 18.34 -6.58
CA ASP A 290 -1.13 19.45 -6.01
C ASP A 290 -1.63 20.41 -7.09
N TYR A 291 -0.79 20.72 -8.09
CA TYR A 291 -1.17 21.52 -9.26
C TYR A 291 -2.28 20.86 -10.08
N LEU A 292 -2.17 19.54 -10.32
CA LEU A 292 -3.24 18.78 -10.98
C LEU A 292 -4.52 18.78 -10.14
N TRP A 293 -4.40 18.69 -8.82
CA TRP A 293 -5.52 18.69 -7.88
C TRP A 293 -6.23 20.04 -7.83
N SER A 294 -5.46 21.15 -7.79
CA SER A 294 -6.01 22.51 -7.78
C SER A 294 -6.65 22.90 -9.10
N ASN A 295 -6.11 22.41 -10.23
CA ASN A 295 -6.60 22.75 -11.57
C ASN A 295 -7.67 21.78 -12.09
N LYS A 296 -8.29 20.96 -11.22
CA LYS A 296 -9.35 20.00 -11.55
C LYS A 296 -9.01 19.04 -12.71
N GLN A 297 -7.72 18.82 -12.96
CA GLN A 297 -7.24 17.83 -13.92
C GLN A 297 -6.88 16.51 -13.25
N SER A 298 -7.00 16.41 -11.92
CA SER A 298 -6.31 15.35 -11.19
C SER A 298 -6.86 13.97 -11.44
N MET A 299 -8.17 13.76 -11.63
CA MET A 299 -8.66 12.45 -12.08
C MET A 299 -10.02 12.61 -12.76
N ASP A 300 -10.14 12.07 -13.97
CA ASP A 300 -11.45 11.68 -14.49
C ASP A 300 -12.04 10.71 -13.45
N GLU A 301 -13.16 11.06 -12.80
CA GLU A 301 -13.77 10.20 -11.76
C GLU A 301 -13.96 8.77 -12.29
N GLU A 302 -14.21 8.65 -13.59
CA GLU A 302 -14.30 7.41 -14.35
C GLU A 302 -12.98 6.61 -14.34
N SER A 303 -11.82 7.26 -14.43
CA SER A 303 -10.50 6.62 -14.34
C SER A 303 -10.18 6.12 -12.92
N VAL A 304 -10.49 6.87 -11.86
CA VAL A 304 -10.30 6.44 -10.45
C VAL A 304 -11.20 5.25 -10.13
N LEU A 305 -12.45 5.35 -10.57
CA LEU A 305 -13.41 4.29 -10.42
C LEU A 305 -12.90 3.08 -11.21
N SER A 306 -12.41 3.22 -12.44
CA SER A 306 -11.87 2.09 -13.22
C SER A 306 -10.72 1.35 -12.53
N MET A 307 -9.91 2.04 -11.71
CA MET A 307 -8.82 1.44 -10.92
C MET A 307 -9.31 0.68 -9.68
N LEU A 308 -10.52 0.98 -9.19
CA LEU A 308 -11.10 0.30 -8.03
C LEU A 308 -11.75 -1.03 -8.44
N PRO A 309 -11.52 -2.13 -7.69
CA PRO A 309 -12.27 -3.37 -7.87
C PRO A 309 -13.77 -3.15 -7.77
N ASP A 310 -14.57 -3.83 -8.61
CA ASP A 310 -16.03 -3.60 -8.70
C ASP A 310 -16.78 -3.77 -7.37
N LYS A 311 -16.25 -4.63 -6.48
CA LYS A 311 -16.78 -4.81 -5.12
C LYS A 311 -16.62 -3.58 -4.21
N LEU A 312 -15.59 -2.77 -4.43
CA LEU A 312 -15.38 -1.51 -3.68
C LEU A 312 -16.16 -0.36 -4.32
N LYS A 313 -16.31 -0.36 -5.66
CA LYS A 313 -17.23 0.56 -6.36
C LYS A 313 -18.65 0.45 -5.79
N SER A 314 -19.18 -0.76 -5.67
CA SER A 314 -20.55 -0.95 -5.18
C SER A 314 -20.73 -0.61 -3.70
N ARG A 315 -19.66 -0.64 -2.89
CA ARG A 315 -19.73 -0.45 -1.43
C ARG A 315 -19.58 1.01 -1.00
N ASN A 316 -18.73 1.77 -1.68
CA ASN A 316 -18.52 3.19 -1.38
C ASN A 316 -19.39 4.12 -2.24
N CYS A 317 -19.98 3.63 -3.33
CA CYS A 317 -20.78 4.42 -4.26
C CYS A 317 -22.14 3.78 -4.54
N ASN A 318 -23.07 3.94 -3.58
CA ASN A 318 -24.50 3.82 -3.88
C ASN A 318 -24.95 4.90 -4.89
N SER A 319 -24.23 6.03 -4.99
CA SER A 319 -24.48 7.05 -6.03
C SER A 319 -23.86 6.67 -7.38
N CYS A 320 -22.55 6.40 -7.49
CA CYS A 320 -21.94 6.22 -8.82
C CYS A 320 -22.32 4.90 -9.53
N SER A 321 -22.88 3.91 -8.84
CA SER A 321 -23.41 2.69 -9.48
C SER A 321 -24.59 2.97 -10.43
N PHE A 322 -25.19 4.16 -10.36
CA PHE A 322 -26.34 4.58 -11.19
C PHE A 322 -25.99 5.63 -12.26
N GLY A 323 -24.72 5.94 -12.49
CA GLY A 323 -24.30 6.88 -13.54
C GLY A 323 -24.64 8.36 -13.27
N TYR A 324 -24.71 8.78 -12.00
CA TYR A 324 -24.88 10.20 -11.67
C TYR A 324 -23.60 11.00 -11.94
N THR A 325 -23.69 12.07 -12.73
CA THR A 325 -22.61 13.06 -12.90
C THR A 325 -22.81 14.22 -11.93
N GLN A 326 -21.77 14.56 -11.14
CA GLN A 326 -21.85 15.67 -10.18
C GLN A 326 -21.68 17.02 -10.88
N LYS A 327 -22.67 17.91 -10.75
CA LYS A 327 -22.62 19.30 -11.23
C LYS A 327 -22.71 20.29 -10.08
N ILE A 328 -21.95 21.39 -10.15
CA ILE A 328 -21.87 22.45 -9.12
C ILE A 328 -22.36 23.75 -9.75
N PHE A 329 -23.22 24.49 -9.04
CA PHE A 329 -23.76 25.79 -9.43
C PHE A 329 -23.41 26.83 -8.35
N SER A 330 -23.10 28.06 -8.77
CA SER A 330 -22.80 29.18 -7.88
C SER A 330 -24.09 29.89 -7.44
N PRO A 331 -24.08 30.66 -6.33
CA PRO A 331 -25.25 31.42 -5.91
C PRO A 331 -25.69 32.43 -6.97
N GLY A 332 -26.94 32.37 -7.43
CA GLY A 332 -27.49 33.21 -8.49
C GLY A 332 -27.46 32.60 -9.89
N ASP A 333 -26.83 31.43 -10.07
CA ASP A 333 -26.85 30.71 -11.33
C ASP A 333 -28.22 30.07 -11.61
N TYR A 334 -28.70 30.22 -12.85
CA TYR A 334 -29.92 29.55 -13.31
C TYR A 334 -29.60 28.11 -13.76
N VAL A 335 -30.17 27.12 -13.09
CA VAL A 335 -29.99 25.68 -13.43
C VAL A 335 -30.70 25.31 -14.73
N CYS A 336 -31.91 25.82 -14.96
CA CYS A 336 -32.59 25.77 -16.26
C CYS A 336 -33.62 26.89 -16.38
N ARG A 337 -33.98 27.27 -17.62
CA ARG A 337 -34.96 28.33 -17.88
C ARG A 337 -36.25 27.76 -18.44
N LYS A 338 -37.34 28.53 -18.30
CA LYS A 338 -38.64 28.16 -18.89
C LYS A 338 -38.50 28.13 -20.41
N GLY A 339 -38.86 26.99 -21.02
CA GLY A 339 -38.78 26.76 -22.46
C GLY A 339 -37.57 25.96 -22.93
N ASP A 340 -36.58 25.72 -22.06
CA ASP A 340 -35.43 24.87 -22.40
C ASP A 340 -35.84 23.39 -22.49
N VAL A 341 -35.31 22.65 -23.46
CA VAL A 341 -35.55 21.20 -23.56
C VAL A 341 -34.79 20.48 -22.43
N GLY A 342 -35.51 19.95 -21.44
CA GLY A 342 -34.93 19.17 -20.35
C GLY A 342 -34.26 17.89 -20.85
N LYS A 343 -32.92 17.80 -20.74
CA LYS A 343 -32.13 16.62 -21.12
C LYS A 343 -31.50 15.89 -19.93
N GLU A 344 -31.70 16.40 -18.72
CA GLU A 344 -31.09 15.86 -17.50
C GLU A 344 -32.04 16.01 -16.32
N MET A 345 -31.86 15.18 -15.30
CA MET A 345 -32.58 15.24 -14.03
C MET A 345 -31.60 15.56 -12.91
N TYR A 346 -31.99 16.45 -11.99
CA TYR A 346 -31.13 16.89 -10.90
C TYR A 346 -31.64 16.40 -9.55
N ILE A 347 -30.71 15.95 -8.71
CA ILE A 347 -30.97 15.59 -7.31
C ILE A 347 -30.17 16.55 -6.43
N ILE A 348 -30.84 17.27 -5.54
CA ILE A 348 -30.19 18.22 -4.65
C ILE A 348 -29.50 17.45 -3.52
N LYS A 349 -28.18 17.25 -3.69
CA LYS A 349 -27.34 16.64 -2.66
C LYS A 349 -26.87 17.65 -1.62
N ARG A 350 -26.61 18.92 -1.98
CA ARG A 350 -26.14 19.98 -1.07
C ARG A 350 -26.61 21.34 -1.59
N GLY A 351 -27.28 22.12 -0.75
CA GLY A 351 -27.76 23.47 -1.08
C GLY A 351 -29.28 23.60 -1.09
N LYS A 352 -29.76 24.73 -1.61
CA LYS A 352 -31.18 25.09 -1.71
C LYS A 352 -31.43 25.63 -3.11
N LEU A 353 -32.50 25.16 -3.76
CA LEU A 353 -32.92 25.67 -5.07
C LEU A 353 -34.28 26.34 -4.93
N ASP A 354 -34.38 27.54 -5.50
CA ASP A 354 -35.57 28.35 -5.47
C ASP A 354 -36.19 28.41 -6.88
N VAL A 355 -37.51 28.15 -6.96
CA VAL A 355 -38.26 28.27 -8.22
C VAL A 355 -38.84 29.68 -8.30
N VAL A 356 -38.36 30.45 -9.28
CA VAL A 356 -38.73 31.85 -9.50
C VAL A 356 -39.79 31.92 -10.61
N ALA A 357 -40.80 32.78 -10.45
CA ALA A 357 -41.82 33.05 -11.47
C ALA A 357 -41.27 33.96 -12.59
N ASP A 358 -41.86 33.91 -13.79
CA ASP A 358 -41.39 34.69 -14.97
C ASP A 358 -41.49 36.21 -14.77
N ASP A 359 -42.33 36.66 -13.85
CA ASP A 359 -42.80 38.05 -13.83
C ASP A 359 -41.93 38.96 -12.96
N GLY A 360 -40.60 38.81 -12.97
CA GLY A 360 -39.60 39.79 -12.46
C GLY A 360 -39.76 40.37 -11.03
N GLY A 361 -40.79 39.98 -10.28
CA GLY A 361 -41.12 40.43 -8.95
C GLY A 361 -40.93 39.29 -7.98
N ASN A 362 -40.28 39.60 -6.85
CA ASN A 362 -39.90 38.77 -5.71
C ASN A 362 -40.97 37.78 -5.17
N GLY A 363 -41.45 36.87 -6.00
CA GLY A 363 -42.37 35.80 -5.67
C GLY A 363 -41.64 34.48 -5.68
N LEU A 364 -40.94 34.17 -4.59
CA LEU A 364 -40.50 32.80 -4.30
C LEU A 364 -41.74 31.90 -4.30
N ARG A 365 -41.85 30.99 -5.27
CA ARG A 365 -43.02 30.12 -5.37
C ARG A 365 -42.89 28.91 -4.47
N TYR A 366 -41.73 28.25 -4.52
CA TYR A 366 -41.38 27.11 -3.68
C TYR A 366 -39.87 27.04 -3.51
N SER A 367 -39.45 26.53 -2.36
CA SER A 367 -38.05 26.28 -2.09
C SER A 367 -37.79 24.83 -1.72
N TRP A 368 -36.79 24.24 -2.35
CA TRP A 368 -36.49 22.82 -2.25
C TRP A 368 -35.18 22.60 -1.49
N GLY A 369 -35.25 21.74 -0.49
CA GLY A 369 -34.12 21.34 0.34
C GLY A 369 -33.49 20.02 -0.10
N TRP A 370 -32.56 19.56 0.73
CA TRP A 370 -31.85 18.29 0.57
C TRP A 370 -32.79 17.09 0.34
N GLY A 371 -32.47 16.26 -0.65
CA GLY A 371 -33.19 15.01 -0.93
C GLY A 371 -34.43 15.16 -1.81
N CYS A 372 -34.75 16.37 -2.26
CA CYS A 372 -35.84 16.59 -3.20
C CYS A 372 -35.41 16.28 -4.65
N LEU A 373 -36.24 15.52 -5.37
CA LEU A 373 -36.12 15.26 -6.82
C LEU A 373 -36.85 16.37 -7.58
N TRP A 374 -36.19 17.03 -8.54
CA TRP A 374 -36.81 18.02 -9.42
C TRP A 374 -36.62 17.68 -10.90
N GLY A 375 -37.60 18.09 -11.72
CA GLY A 375 -37.69 17.74 -13.14
C GLY A 375 -39.13 17.49 -13.64
N LYS A 376 -40.17 17.94 -12.93
CA LYS A 376 -41.58 17.68 -13.25
C LYS A 376 -42.25 18.64 -14.25
N VAL A 377 -41.55 19.66 -14.76
CA VAL A 377 -42.17 20.69 -15.60
C VAL A 377 -41.43 20.78 -16.92
N LEU A 378 -41.76 19.86 -17.83
CA LEU A 378 -41.83 20.06 -19.29
C LEU A 378 -42.36 18.77 -19.91
N ALA A 379 -43.50 18.91 -20.58
CA ALA A 379 -44.48 17.89 -20.93
C ALA A 379 -44.03 16.77 -21.90
N ILE A 380 -42.82 16.83 -22.43
CA ILE A 380 -42.39 15.96 -23.55
C ILE A 380 -41.05 15.26 -23.26
N PRO A 381 -40.05 15.89 -22.60
CA PRO A 381 -38.77 15.23 -22.34
C PRO A 381 -38.75 14.30 -21.13
N ILE A 382 -39.74 14.34 -20.21
CA ILE A 382 -39.71 13.55 -18.96
C ILE A 382 -39.88 12.06 -19.22
N TYR A 383 -40.78 11.67 -20.13
CA TYR A 383 -40.93 10.28 -20.56
C TYR A 383 -39.63 9.77 -21.22
N PHE A 384 -39.04 10.61 -22.08
CA PHE A 384 -37.79 10.32 -22.77
C PHE A 384 -36.55 10.30 -21.88
N LEU A 385 -36.47 11.17 -20.87
CA LEU A 385 -35.42 11.19 -19.87
C LEU A 385 -35.50 9.97 -18.96
N PHE A 386 -36.72 9.57 -18.57
CA PHE A 386 -36.97 8.30 -17.88
C PHE A 386 -36.52 7.12 -18.74
N GLN A 387 -36.86 7.12 -20.03
CA GLN A 387 -36.50 6.04 -20.96
C GLN A 387 -34.98 5.96 -21.16
N ARG A 388 -34.29 7.09 -21.35
CA ARG A 388 -32.83 7.16 -21.53
C ARG A 388 -32.05 6.81 -20.25
N MET A 389 -32.55 7.21 -19.08
CA MET A 389 -31.98 6.82 -17.78
C MET A 389 -32.21 5.33 -17.48
N ILE A 390 -33.36 4.76 -17.87
CA ILE A 390 -33.63 3.31 -17.78
C ILE A 390 -32.73 2.50 -18.74
N TYR A 391 -32.35 3.07 -19.89
CA TYR A 391 -31.38 2.45 -20.80
C TYR A 391 -29.93 2.59 -20.32
N GLY A 392 -29.58 3.66 -19.59
CA GLY A 392 -28.23 3.91 -19.07
C GLY A 392 -27.93 3.29 -17.70
N ILE A 393 -28.92 3.22 -16.81
CA ILE A 393 -28.85 2.33 -15.64
C ILE A 393 -28.85 0.91 -16.19
N HIS A 394 -28.09 0.01 -15.58
CA HIS A 394 -28.05 -1.42 -15.90
C HIS A 394 -29.39 -2.15 -15.60
N CYS A 395 -30.53 -1.50 -15.85
CA CYS A 395 -31.90 -2.01 -15.81
C CYS A 395 -32.22 -2.93 -16.98
N GLN A 396 -31.27 -3.20 -17.89
CA GLN A 396 -31.35 -4.38 -18.76
C GLN A 396 -31.61 -5.66 -17.95
N ASN A 397 -31.13 -5.72 -16.70
CA ASN A 397 -31.29 -6.88 -15.83
C ASN A 397 -32.60 -6.90 -15.01
N ILE A 398 -33.43 -5.85 -15.04
CA ILE A 398 -34.69 -5.77 -14.25
C ILE A 398 -35.85 -5.22 -15.12
N PRO A 399 -36.42 -6.06 -16.02
CA PRO A 399 -37.46 -5.63 -16.96
C PRO A 399 -38.78 -5.21 -16.29
N GLU A 400 -39.06 -5.76 -15.11
CA GLU A 400 -40.30 -5.50 -14.36
C GLU A 400 -40.31 -4.09 -13.75
N ALA A 401 -39.18 -3.63 -13.19
CA ALA A 401 -39.04 -2.29 -12.66
C ALA A 401 -39.16 -1.23 -13.77
N LYS A 402 -38.63 -1.51 -14.97
CA LYS A 402 -38.77 -0.66 -16.16
C LYS A 402 -40.25 -0.47 -16.54
N ARG A 403 -41.04 -1.55 -16.61
CA ARG A 403 -42.47 -1.45 -16.95
C ARG A 403 -43.24 -0.63 -15.92
N ASN A 404 -43.05 -0.92 -14.64
CA ASN A 404 -43.75 -0.22 -13.56
C ASN A 404 -43.44 1.30 -13.54
N LEU A 405 -42.21 1.69 -13.84
CA LEU A 405 -41.83 3.10 -13.93
C LEU A 405 -42.42 3.80 -15.14
N LEU A 406 -42.45 3.14 -16.31
CA LEU A 406 -43.06 3.69 -17.52
C LEU A 406 -44.58 3.86 -17.37
N GLU A 407 -45.26 2.87 -16.78
CA GLU A 407 -46.69 2.96 -16.51
C GLU A 407 -47.02 4.09 -15.52
N LYS A 408 -46.25 4.21 -14.43
CA LYS A 408 -46.42 5.33 -13.49
C LYS A 408 -46.12 6.69 -14.14
N GLY A 409 -45.09 6.77 -14.98
CA GLY A 409 -44.78 7.98 -15.74
C GLY A 409 -45.93 8.39 -16.66
N LYS A 410 -46.49 7.42 -17.40
CA LYS A 410 -47.65 7.61 -18.27
C LYS A 410 -48.89 8.09 -17.49
N GLN A 411 -49.18 7.46 -16.36
CA GLN A 411 -50.30 7.86 -15.50
C GLN A 411 -50.17 9.30 -14.97
N ILE A 412 -48.97 9.73 -14.60
CA ILE A 412 -48.71 11.10 -14.14
C ILE A 412 -48.94 12.11 -15.28
N LEU A 413 -48.42 11.82 -16.47
CA LEU A 413 -48.55 12.70 -17.63
C LEU A 413 -50.00 12.77 -18.16
N MET A 414 -50.75 11.67 -18.06
CA MET A 414 -52.19 11.65 -18.37
C MET A 414 -53.00 12.48 -17.39
N LYS A 415 -52.67 12.42 -16.08
CA LYS A 415 -53.36 13.21 -15.05
C LYS A 415 -53.18 14.72 -15.25
N ASP A 416 -52.02 15.14 -15.75
CA ASP A 416 -51.69 16.55 -15.98
C ASP A 416 -52.08 17.03 -17.40
N ASN A 417 -52.69 16.16 -18.23
CA ASN A 417 -53.16 16.43 -19.60
C ASN A 417 -52.03 16.86 -20.57
N LEU A 418 -50.84 16.27 -20.39
CA LEU A 418 -49.60 16.70 -21.05
C LEU A 418 -49.10 15.74 -22.15
N ILE A 419 -49.84 14.65 -22.44
CA ILE A 419 -49.39 13.61 -23.37
C ILE A 419 -50.11 13.68 -24.72
N ASP A 420 -49.35 13.64 -25.81
CA ASP A 420 -49.85 13.49 -27.19
C ASP A 420 -49.87 12.00 -27.55
N GLU A 421 -51.06 11.41 -27.57
CA GLU A 421 -51.26 9.95 -27.74
C GLU A 421 -50.80 9.43 -29.10
N ASP A 422 -50.83 10.27 -30.14
CA ASP A 422 -50.51 9.85 -31.51
C ASP A 422 -49.01 9.77 -31.75
N ARG A 423 -48.24 10.71 -31.19
CA ARG A 423 -46.77 10.64 -31.18
C ARG A 423 -46.23 9.48 -30.36
N ALA A 424 -46.81 9.23 -29.18
CA ALA A 424 -46.39 8.12 -28.32
C ALA A 424 -46.54 6.75 -29.03
N ARG A 425 -47.63 6.56 -29.78
CA ARG A 425 -47.85 5.34 -30.58
C ARG A 425 -46.84 5.16 -31.71
N GLN A 426 -46.47 6.24 -32.41
CA GLN A 426 -45.49 6.19 -33.50
C GLN A 426 -44.11 5.78 -32.99
N GLU A 427 -43.68 6.34 -31.87
CA GLU A 427 -42.37 6.08 -31.27
C GLU A 427 -42.32 4.69 -30.60
N GLU A 428 -43.43 4.19 -30.03
CA GLU A 428 -43.54 2.80 -29.55
C GLU A 428 -43.33 1.79 -30.69
N ALA A 429 -43.94 2.03 -31.85
CA ALA A 429 -43.77 1.18 -33.03
C ALA A 429 -42.33 1.19 -33.57
N GLU A 430 -41.67 2.36 -33.55
CA GLU A 430 -40.26 2.48 -33.93
C GLU A 430 -39.33 1.75 -32.94
N GLN A 431 -39.62 1.82 -31.64
CA GLN A 431 -38.86 1.15 -30.60
C GLN A 431 -38.99 -0.38 -30.67
N GLU A 432 -40.18 -0.90 -31.00
CA GLU A 432 -40.41 -2.33 -31.19
C GLU A 432 -39.60 -2.88 -32.38
N SER A 433 -39.52 -2.12 -33.47
CA SER A 433 -38.66 -2.43 -34.63
C SER A 433 -37.16 -2.48 -34.25
N ILE A 434 -36.68 -1.55 -33.43
CA ILE A 434 -35.28 -1.54 -32.95
C ILE A 434 -34.99 -2.75 -32.07
N ASN A 435 -35.90 -3.12 -31.17
CA ASN A 435 -35.73 -4.28 -30.29
C ASN A 435 -35.65 -5.59 -31.10
N GLN A 436 -36.45 -5.73 -32.15
CA GLN A 436 -36.36 -6.89 -33.06
C GLN A 436 -35.00 -6.98 -33.75
N LYS A 437 -34.43 -5.83 -34.17
CA LYS A 437 -33.07 -5.78 -34.76
C LYS A 437 -32.00 -6.18 -33.74
N LEU A 438 -32.10 -5.71 -32.50
CA LEU A 438 -31.18 -6.06 -31.41
C LEU A 438 -31.23 -7.56 -31.10
N GLN A 439 -32.42 -8.16 -31.03
CA GLN A 439 -32.57 -9.59 -30.77
C GLN A 439 -31.93 -10.45 -31.88
N ARG A 440 -32.00 -10.01 -33.14
CA ARG A 440 -31.28 -10.70 -34.24
C ARG A 440 -29.76 -10.60 -34.10
N LEU A 441 -29.25 -9.43 -33.69
CA LEU A 441 -27.81 -9.23 -33.48
C LEU A 441 -27.29 -10.10 -32.33
N GLU A 442 -28.05 -10.19 -31.23
CA GLU A 442 -27.71 -11.03 -30.07
C GLU A 442 -27.62 -12.51 -30.45
N LEU A 443 -28.58 -13.01 -31.24
CA LEU A 443 -28.53 -14.38 -31.78
C LEU A 443 -27.30 -14.63 -32.67
N HIS A 444 -26.89 -13.65 -33.48
CA HIS A 444 -25.67 -13.77 -34.29
C HIS A 444 -24.40 -13.78 -33.42
N ILE A 445 -24.35 -12.95 -32.39
CA ILE A 445 -23.22 -12.88 -31.44
C ILE A 445 -23.09 -14.20 -30.67
N ASP A 446 -24.19 -14.77 -30.18
CA ASP A 446 -24.19 -16.08 -29.50
C ASP A 446 -23.70 -17.20 -30.44
N GLY A 447 -24.12 -17.15 -31.71
CA GLY A 447 -23.61 -18.05 -32.75
C GLY A 447 -22.10 -17.92 -32.95
N MET A 448 -21.58 -16.69 -33.01
CA MET A 448 -20.13 -16.44 -33.12
C MET A 448 -19.36 -16.87 -31.87
N SER A 449 -19.87 -16.56 -30.69
CA SER A 449 -19.29 -16.94 -29.39
C SER A 449 -19.13 -18.46 -29.28
N THR A 450 -20.18 -19.20 -29.68
CA THR A 450 -20.14 -20.66 -29.70
C THR A 450 -19.08 -21.21 -30.67
N ARG A 451 -18.93 -20.60 -31.85
CA ARG A 451 -17.88 -20.97 -32.83
C ARG A 451 -16.47 -20.66 -32.31
N LEU A 452 -16.27 -19.51 -31.67
CA LEU A 452 -14.99 -19.13 -31.07
C LEU A 452 -14.60 -20.07 -29.91
N ALA A 453 -15.54 -20.42 -29.05
CA ALA A 453 -15.30 -21.38 -27.96
C ALA A 453 -14.84 -22.74 -28.51
N ARG A 454 -15.45 -23.20 -29.61
CA ARG A 454 -15.04 -24.43 -30.29
C ARG A 454 -13.62 -24.32 -30.88
N LEU A 455 -13.30 -23.22 -31.56
CA LEU A 455 -11.95 -22.97 -32.12
C LEU A 455 -10.87 -22.91 -31.04
N LEU A 456 -11.15 -22.27 -29.90
CA LEU A 456 -10.24 -22.23 -28.74
C LEU A 456 -10.01 -23.62 -28.15
N GLY A 457 -11.05 -24.45 -28.08
CA GLY A 457 -10.95 -25.86 -27.70
C GLY A 457 -10.06 -26.66 -28.66
N GLU A 458 -10.26 -26.50 -29.97
CA GLU A 458 -9.43 -27.16 -30.98
C GLU A 458 -7.96 -26.70 -30.92
N TYR A 459 -7.71 -25.39 -30.78
CA TYR A 459 -6.37 -24.81 -30.65
C TYR A 459 -5.62 -25.29 -29.40
N SER A 460 -6.28 -25.30 -28.24
CA SER A 460 -5.67 -25.78 -26.98
C SER A 460 -5.32 -27.27 -27.06
N SER A 461 -6.18 -28.08 -27.69
CA SER A 461 -5.89 -29.49 -27.94
C SER A 461 -4.70 -29.70 -28.88
N PHE A 462 -4.55 -28.84 -29.89
CA PHE A 462 -3.44 -28.87 -30.84
C PHE A 462 -2.12 -28.48 -30.18
N GLN A 463 -2.11 -27.40 -29.38
CA GLN A 463 -0.96 -26.98 -28.59
C GLN A 463 -0.49 -28.06 -27.61
N LEU A 464 -1.42 -28.77 -26.95
CA LEU A 464 -1.07 -29.90 -26.08
C LEU A 464 -0.38 -31.03 -26.87
N LYS A 465 -0.90 -31.39 -28.05
CA LYS A 465 -0.31 -32.43 -28.91
C LYS A 465 1.10 -32.04 -29.38
N ILE A 466 1.32 -30.78 -29.76
CA ILE A 466 2.66 -30.29 -30.14
C ILE A 466 3.62 -30.36 -28.95
N LYS A 467 3.22 -29.88 -27.77
CA LYS A 467 4.06 -29.95 -26.57
C LYS A 467 4.45 -31.40 -26.23
N GLN A 468 3.50 -32.34 -26.32
CA GLN A 468 3.78 -33.77 -26.11
C GLN A 468 4.72 -34.36 -27.15
N ARG A 469 4.71 -33.88 -28.41
CA ARG A 469 5.66 -34.30 -29.44
C ARG A 469 7.05 -33.73 -29.19
N LEU A 470 7.15 -32.46 -28.81
CA LEU A 470 8.41 -31.81 -28.44
C LEU A 470 9.09 -32.52 -27.27
N THR A 471 8.35 -32.82 -26.20
CA THR A 471 8.92 -33.50 -25.03
C THR A 471 9.33 -34.95 -25.29
N ARG A 472 8.77 -35.60 -26.33
CA ARG A 472 9.26 -36.91 -26.79
C ARG A 472 10.57 -36.76 -27.56
N LEU A 473 10.64 -35.81 -28.50
CA LEU A 473 11.86 -35.55 -29.27
C LEU A 473 13.04 -35.10 -28.40
N GLU A 474 12.79 -34.29 -27.35
CA GLU A 474 13.81 -33.91 -26.37
C GLU A 474 14.33 -35.07 -25.52
N LYS A 475 13.59 -36.19 -25.45
CA LYS A 475 13.95 -37.36 -24.65
C LYS A 475 14.68 -38.42 -25.47
N ASP A 476 14.52 -38.37 -26.79
CA ASP A 476 15.15 -39.27 -27.76
C ASP A 476 16.49 -38.71 -28.31
N ASN A 477 16.85 -37.47 -27.94
CA ASN A 477 18.16 -36.82 -28.14
C ASN A 477 18.91 -36.74 -26.79
#